data_AF-A0A3P7JYT0-F1
#
_entry.id   AF-A0A3P7JYT0-F1
#
_cell.length_a   1.000
_cell.length_b   1.000
_cell.length_c   1.000
_cell.angle_alpha   90.00
_cell.angle_beta   90.00
_cell.angle_gamma   90.00
#
_symmetry.space_group_name_H-M   'P 1'
#
loop_
_entity.id
_entity.type
_entity.pdbx_description
1 polymer ?
#
loop_
_entity_poly.entity_id
_entity_poly.type
_entity_poly.pdbx_seq_one_letter_code
_entity_poly.pdbx_strand_id
1 'polypeptide(L)'
;MGGGRSYLVNETRGGERTDGKNIDLEWSKLGGARRVLTDTLSLQELEASDDKLLGIFAPSHFPMYLQEQLEGKKTVPRLSEMTVKAIEQLQQSEEGFFLMVEGR
;
A
#
# COMPACT_ATOMS: atom_id res chain seq x y z
N MET A 1 4.77 -0.95 -1.33
CA MET A 1 3.70 0.01 -0.96
C MET A 1 3.65 1.09 -2.02
N GLY A 2 2.47 1.46 -2.52
CA GLY A 2 2.34 2.42 -3.62
C GLY A 2 0.90 2.58 -4.11
N GLY A 3 0.75 2.96 -5.39
CA GLY A 3 -0.55 3.07 -6.05
C GLY A 3 -0.94 1.81 -6.85
N GLY A 4 -1.81 1.96 -7.84
CA GLY A 4 -2.16 0.91 -8.78
C GLY A 4 -3.31 -0.01 -8.35
N ARG A 5 -4.15 0.40 -7.39
CA ARG A 5 -5.30 -0.40 -6.92
C ARG A 5 -6.23 -0.82 -8.05
N SER A 6 -6.46 0.04 -9.05
CA SER A 6 -7.38 -0.25 -10.16
C SER A 6 -6.96 -1.50 -10.93
N TYR A 7 -5.66 -1.75 -11.08
CA TYR A 7 -5.15 -2.89 -11.85
C TYR A 7 -5.24 -4.23 -11.09
N LEU A 8 -5.53 -4.18 -9.78
CA LEU A 8 -5.63 -5.36 -8.92
C LEU A 8 -7.07 -5.75 -8.60
N VAL A 9 -8.03 -4.87 -8.87
CA VAL A 9 -9.43 -5.02 -8.45
C VAL A 9 -10.33 -5.19 -9.68
N ASN A 10 -11.36 -6.03 -9.57
CA ASN A 10 -12.35 -6.19 -10.63
C ASN A 10 -13.22 -4.95 -10.82
N GLU A 11 -13.72 -4.74 -12.04
CA GLU A 11 -14.63 -3.64 -12.38
C GLU A 11 -15.85 -3.53 -11.46
N THR A 12 -16.43 -4.64 -10.99
CA THR A 12 -17.58 -4.61 -10.06
C THR A 12 -17.23 -4.08 -8.67
N ARG A 13 -15.94 -3.99 -8.34
CA ARG A 13 -15.40 -3.41 -7.10
C ARG A 13 -14.68 -2.08 -7.34
N GLY A 14 -14.86 -1.47 -8.52
CA GLY A 14 -14.28 -0.18 -8.87
C GLY A 14 -12.82 -0.23 -9.34
N GLY A 15 -12.35 -1.37 -9.86
CA GLY A 15 -11.08 -1.47 -10.56
C GLY A 15 -11.23 -1.61 -12.08
N GLU A 16 -10.18 -2.09 -12.75
CA GLU A 16 -10.07 -2.19 -14.21
C GLU A 16 -9.98 -3.63 -14.70
N ARG A 17 -9.94 -4.63 -13.80
CA ARG A 17 -9.84 -6.03 -14.21
C ARG A 17 -11.18 -6.54 -14.72
N THR A 18 -11.17 -7.18 -15.89
CA THR A 18 -12.34 -7.78 -16.54
C THR A 18 -12.40 -9.32 -16.44
N ASP A 19 -11.39 -9.94 -15.81
CA ASP A 19 -11.27 -11.40 -15.69
C ASP A 19 -11.94 -11.98 -14.43
N GLY A 20 -12.77 -11.19 -13.75
CA GLY A 20 -13.45 -11.57 -12.51
C GLY A 20 -12.55 -11.63 -11.26
N LYS A 21 -11.25 -11.37 -11.38
CA LYS A 21 -10.30 -11.53 -10.28
C LYS A 21 -10.15 -10.30 -9.41
N ASN A 22 -9.86 -10.54 -8.13
CA ASN A 22 -9.59 -9.52 -7.14
C ASN A 22 -8.29 -9.86 -6.43
N ILE A 23 -7.18 -9.42 -7.01
CA ILE A 23 -5.83 -9.79 -6.59
C ILE A 23 -5.55 -9.32 -5.16
N ASP A 24 -6.11 -8.19 -4.74
CA ASP A 24 -6.05 -7.71 -3.35
C ASP A 24 -6.62 -8.74 -2.36
N LEU A 25 -7.78 -9.33 -2.70
CA LEU A 25 -8.45 -10.34 -1.88
C LEU A 25 -7.84 -11.73 -2.01
N GLU A 26 -7.37 -12.10 -3.20
CA GLU A 26 -6.69 -13.37 -3.42
C GLU A 26 -5.35 -13.41 -2.68
N TRP A 27 -4.59 -12.32 -2.74
CA TRP A 27 -3.31 -12.18 -2.04
C TRP A 27 -3.46 -12.24 -0.53
N SER A 28 -4.51 -11.64 0.05
CA SER A 28 -4.75 -11.66 1.50
C SER A 28 -5.11 -13.05 2.03
N LYS A 29 -5.58 -13.96 1.17
CA LYS A 29 -5.93 -15.35 1.51
C LYS A 29 -4.77 -16.33 1.38
N LEU A 30 -3.62 -15.91 0.84
CA LEU A 30 -2.44 -16.75 0.77
C LEU A 30 -1.89 -17.03 2.19
N GLY A 31 -1.12 -18.12 2.34
CA GLY A 31 -0.58 -18.52 3.64
C GLY A 31 0.28 -17.46 4.34
N GLY A 32 0.28 -17.51 5.68
CA GLY A 32 0.84 -16.49 6.57
C GLY A 32 -0.18 -15.41 6.95
N ALA A 33 0.10 -14.64 7.99
CA ALA A 33 -0.70 -13.46 8.30
C ALA A 33 -0.45 -12.37 7.26
N ARG A 34 -1.51 -11.80 6.68
CA ARG A 34 -1.42 -10.85 5.56
C ARG A 34 -2.43 -9.74 5.72
N ARG A 35 -2.01 -8.49 5.48
CA ARG A 35 -2.89 -7.32 5.53
C ARG A 35 -2.77 -6.49 4.27
N VAL A 36 -3.92 -6.04 3.77
CA VAL A 36 -4.01 -5.07 2.67
C VAL A 36 -4.32 -3.71 3.28
N LEU A 37 -3.49 -2.72 3.00
CA LEU A 37 -3.63 -1.34 3.49
C LEU A 37 -4.06 -0.46 2.32
N THR A 38 -5.14 0.30 2.46
CA THR A 38 -5.75 1.04 1.35
C THR A 38 -5.83 2.54 1.55
N ASP A 39 -5.47 3.04 2.73
CA ASP A 39 -5.55 4.45 3.08
C ASP A 39 -4.49 4.83 4.13
N THR A 40 -4.36 6.13 4.37
CA THR A 40 -3.37 6.68 5.30
C THR A 40 -3.59 6.20 6.74
N LEU A 41 -4.86 6.01 7.15
CA LEU A 41 -5.19 5.60 8.52
C LEU A 41 -4.73 4.17 8.77
N SER A 42 -5.02 3.24 7.85
CA SER A 42 -4.59 1.85 7.93
C SER A 42 -3.06 1.70 7.99
N LEU A 43 -2.30 2.62 7.40
CA LEU A 43 -0.85 2.68 7.52
C LEU A 43 -0.39 3.23 8.88
N GLN A 44 -1.09 4.22 9.42
CA GLN A 44 -0.75 4.84 10.71
C GLN A 44 -1.02 3.91 11.89
N GLU A 45 -2.12 3.17 11.84
CA GLU A 45 -2.52 2.19 12.86
C GLU A 45 -1.71 0.89 12.79
N LEU A 46 -0.85 0.74 11.78
CA LEU A 46 0.00 -0.43 11.63
C LEU A 46 1.07 -0.46 12.73
N GLU A 47 0.99 -1.48 13.58
CA GLU A 47 2.08 -1.91 14.44
C GLU A 47 2.94 -2.97 13.74
N ALA A 48 4.25 -2.88 13.96
CA ALA A 48 5.22 -3.81 13.39
C ALA A 48 4.92 -5.25 13.85
N SER A 49 4.98 -6.19 12.90
CA SER A 49 4.65 -7.60 13.13
C SER A 49 5.29 -8.49 12.06
N ASP A 50 5.07 -9.80 12.13
CA ASP A 50 5.49 -10.75 11.08
C ASP A 50 4.52 -10.82 9.88
N ASP A 51 3.48 -9.96 9.89
CA ASP A 51 2.50 -9.94 8.83
C ASP A 51 3.12 -9.48 7.51
N LYS A 52 2.67 -10.07 6.39
CA LYS A 52 3.01 -9.55 5.07
C LYS A 52 2.05 -8.42 4.75
N LEU A 53 2.58 -7.32 4.22
CA LEU A 53 1.79 -6.11 3.95
C LEU A 53 1.73 -5.80 2.46
N LEU A 54 0.53 -5.50 1.98
CA LEU A 54 0.28 -4.93 0.65
C LEU A 54 -0.38 -3.56 0.80
N GLY A 55 0.42 -2.50 0.75
CA GLY A 55 -0.10 -1.12 0.75
C GLY A 55 -0.37 -0.60 -0.66
N ILE A 56 -1.65 -0.33 -0.97
CA ILE A 56 -2.18 0.13 -2.25
C ILE A 56 -3.12 1.33 -2.04
N PHE A 57 -2.56 2.53 -2.05
CA PHE A 57 -3.21 3.75 -1.52
C PHE A 57 -3.88 4.63 -2.59
N ALA A 58 -3.64 4.36 -3.87
CA ALA A 58 -4.19 5.16 -4.97
C ALA A 58 -4.72 4.26 -6.11
N PRO A 59 -5.72 4.70 -6.89
CA PRO A 59 -6.22 3.97 -8.05
C PRO A 59 -5.12 3.65 -9.08
N SER A 60 -4.34 4.67 -9.46
CA SER A 60 -3.21 4.55 -10.40
C SER A 60 -1.95 5.16 -9.78
N HIS A 61 -1.52 6.34 -10.22
CA HIS A 61 -0.40 7.06 -9.64
C HIS A 61 -0.83 7.80 -8.36
N PHE A 62 0.17 8.17 -7.55
CA PHE A 62 -0.07 9.07 -6.42
C PHE A 62 -0.38 10.48 -6.94
N PRO A 63 -1.25 11.24 -6.24
CA PRO A 63 -1.45 12.65 -6.54
C PRO A 63 -0.14 13.41 -6.38
N MET A 64 0.03 14.47 -7.16
CA MET A 64 1.19 15.35 -7.04
C MET A 64 1.18 16.04 -5.68
N TYR A 65 2.34 16.08 -5.01
CA TYR A 65 2.47 16.72 -3.69
C TYR A 65 1.96 18.17 -3.69
N LEU A 66 2.32 18.95 -4.72
CA LEU A 66 1.91 20.35 -4.82
C LEU A 66 0.39 20.50 -4.94
N GLN A 67 -0.27 19.58 -5.67
CA GLN A 67 -1.72 19.60 -5.79
C GLN A 67 -2.38 19.39 -4.42
N GLU A 68 -1.93 18.42 -3.65
CA GLU A 68 -2.45 18.20 -2.29
C GLU A 68 -2.18 19.37 -1.33
N GLN A 69 -1.08 20.10 -1.52
CA GLN A 69 -0.82 21.34 -0.76
C GLN A 69 -1.78 22.46 -1.14
N LEU A 70 -2.04 22.66 -2.43
CA LEU A 70 -2.97 23.67 -2.92
C LEU A 70 -4.41 23.36 -2.49
N GLU A 71 -4.80 22.08 -2.50
CA GLU A 71 -6.11 21.61 -2.05
C GLU A 71 -6.21 21.52 -0.52
N GLY A 72 -5.10 21.69 0.20
CA GLY A 72 -5.05 21.55 1.66
C GLY A 72 -5.44 20.16 2.18
N LYS A 73 -5.34 19.13 1.33
CA LYS A 73 -5.84 17.79 1.61
C LYS A 73 -4.83 16.73 1.20
N LYS A 74 -4.36 15.98 2.20
CA LYS A 74 -3.57 14.75 1.99
C LYS A 74 -4.51 13.56 1.85
N THR A 75 -4.42 12.85 0.75
CA THR A 75 -5.26 11.69 0.42
C THR A 75 -4.51 10.36 0.49
N VAL A 76 -3.17 10.40 0.36
CA VAL A 76 -2.29 9.23 0.42
C VAL A 76 -1.16 9.44 1.42
N PRO A 77 -0.55 8.37 1.97
CA PRO A 77 0.64 8.51 2.80
C PRO A 77 1.82 9.07 2.02
N ARG A 78 2.69 9.81 2.70
CA ARG A 78 3.95 10.32 2.15
C ARG A 78 4.93 9.17 1.93
N LEU A 79 5.85 9.36 0.99
CA LEU A 79 6.93 8.40 0.74
C LEU A 79 7.75 8.14 2.02
N SER A 80 8.02 9.19 2.79
CA SER A 80 8.70 9.08 4.09
C SER A 80 7.94 8.23 5.10
N GLU A 81 6.62 8.42 5.22
CA GLU A 81 5.77 7.64 6.13
C GLU A 81 5.73 6.15 5.73
N MET A 82 5.57 5.87 4.43
CA MET A 82 5.64 4.50 3.92
C MET A 82 7.03 3.90 4.15
N THR A 83 8.10 4.67 4.00
CA THR A 83 9.48 4.18 4.19
C THR A 83 9.73 3.83 5.65
N VAL A 84 9.33 4.70 6.59
CA VAL A 84 9.44 4.43 8.04
C VAL A 84 8.67 3.16 8.40
N LYS A 85 7.42 3.02 7.96
CA LYS A 85 6.63 1.81 8.21
C LYS A 85 7.21 0.55 7.56
N ALA A 86 7.79 0.66 6.36
CA ALA A 86 8.46 -0.46 5.71
C ALA A 86 9.67 -0.93 6.55
N ILE A 87 10.48 0.00 7.04
CA ILE A 87 11.63 -0.32 7.89
C ILE A 87 11.16 -0.94 9.21
N GLU A 88 10.15 -0.36 9.87
CA GLU A 88 9.58 -0.90 11.11
C GLU A 88 9.12 -2.35 10.99
N GLN A 89 8.49 -2.69 9.86
CA GLN A 89 8.04 -4.05 9.56
C GLN A 89 9.21 -4.99 9.23
N LEU A 90 10.14 -4.54 8.37
CA LEU A 90 11.20 -5.40 7.83
C LEU A 90 12.34 -5.67 8.82
N GLN A 91 12.61 -4.72 9.74
CA GLN A 91 13.67 -4.85 10.73
C GLN A 91 13.40 -5.94 11.80
N GLN A 92 12.19 -6.52 11.82
CA GLN A 92 11.86 -7.66 12.68
C GLN A 92 12.62 -8.93 12.29
N SER A 93 13.09 -9.02 11.04
CA SER A 93 13.85 -10.17 10.54
C SER A 93 15.33 -10.08 10.95
N GLU A 94 15.81 -11.10 11.68
CA GLU A 94 17.23 -11.22 12.05
C GLU A 94 18.16 -11.45 10.85
N GLU A 95 17.64 -11.99 9.75
CA GLU A 95 18.37 -12.23 8.50
C GLU A 95 18.61 -10.94 7.68
N GLY A 96 18.15 -9.79 8.19
CA GLY A 96 18.17 -8.52 7.49
C GLY A 96 17.07 -8.38 6.44
N PHE A 97 17.15 -7.31 5.64
CA PHE A 97 16.16 -7.02 4.60
C PHE A 97 16.74 -6.24 3.42
N PHE A 98 16.04 -6.34 2.28
CA PHE A 98 16.22 -5.45 1.14
C PHE A 98 14.99 -4.53 1.03
N LEU A 99 15.22 -3.24 0.84
CA LEU A 99 14.17 -2.25 0.66
C LEU A 99 14.46 -1.37 -0.57
N MET A 100 13.52 -1.33 -1.51
CA MET A 100 13.54 -0.40 -2.63
C MET A 100 12.55 0.73 -2.37
N VAL A 101 13.02 1.97 -2.47
CA VAL A 101 12.21 3.19 -2.34
C VAL A 101 12.38 4.01 -3.62
N GLU A 102 11.30 4.24 -4.35
CA GLU A 102 11.28 5.08 -5.56
C GLU A 102 10.55 6.39 -5.24
N GLY A 103 11.25 7.52 -5.41
CA GLY A 103 10.67 8.86 -5.39
C GLY A 103 10.55 9.40 -6.81
N ARG A 104 9.42 10.02 -7.12
CA ARG A 104 9.18 10.75 -8.37
C ARG A 104 8.87 12.20 -8.06
#